data_AF-A0A935T5M8-F1
#
_entry.id   AF-A0A935T5M8-F1
#
_cell.length_a   1.000
_cell.length_b   1.000
_cell.length_c   1.000
_cell.angle_alpha   90.00
_cell.angle_beta   90.00
_cell.angle_gamma   90.00
#
_symmetry.space_group_name_H-M   'P 1'
#
loop_
_entity.id
_entity.type
_entity.pdbx_description
1 polymer ?
#
loop_
_entity_poly.entity_id
_entity_poly.type
_entity_poly.pdbx_seq_one_letter_code
_entity_poly.pdbx_strand_id
1 'polypeptide(L)' 'MALLLKKRGIERVRPLNGGFDAWLAAGLPIEPLESEAPAEPIDATLSKSPPAPPGGSG' A
#
# COMPACT_ATOMS: atom_id res chain seq x y z
N MET A 1 15.00 11.73 -5.23
CA MET A 1 15.08 10.38 -5.85
C MET A 1 14.41 10.31 -7.24
N ALA A 2 14.62 11.29 -8.13
CA ALA A 2 13.97 11.32 -9.46
C ALA A 2 14.79 10.69 -10.60
N LEU A 3 16.06 10.37 -10.35
CA LEU A 3 17.00 9.90 -11.36
C LEU A 3 16.66 8.51 -11.90
N LEU A 4 16.04 7.64 -11.09
CA LEU A 4 15.65 6.29 -11.48
C LEU A 4 14.57 6.32 -12.58
N LEU A 5 13.59 7.22 -12.47
CA LEU A 5 12.53 7.37 -13.47
C LEU A 5 13.08 7.94 -14.78
N LYS A 6 13.99 8.93 -14.70
CA LYS A 6 14.70 9.46 -15.87
C LYS A 6 15.53 8.39 -16.59
N LYS A 7 16.24 7.55 -15.83
CA LYS A 7 16.99 6.39 -16.38
C LYS A 7 16.10 5.36 -17.09
N ARG A 8 14.81 5.34 -16.79
CA ARG A 8 13.81 4.49 -17.46
C ARG A 8 13.15 5.17 -18.66
N GLY A 9 13.60 6.36 -19.06
CA GLY A 9 13.04 7.11 -20.21
C GLY A 9 11.84 7.99 -19.86
N ILE A 10 11.50 8.16 -18.57
CA ILE A 10 10.42 9.06 -18.16
C ILE A 10 11.02 10.47 -18.03
N GLU A 11 10.68 11.35 -18.96
CA GLU A 11 11.34 12.66 -19.08
C GLU A 11 10.68 13.74 -18.22
N ARG A 12 9.34 13.71 -18.09
CA ARG A 12 8.55 14.75 -17.42
C ARG A 12 8.40 14.51 -15.92
N VAL A 13 9.50 14.25 -15.23
CA VAL A 13 9.53 14.00 -13.79
C VAL A 13 9.79 15.31 -13.04
N ARG A 14 8.86 15.72 -12.18
CA ARG A 14 9.02 16.86 -11.27
C ARG A 14 8.95 16.37 -9.82
N PRO A 15 10.06 16.41 -9.07
CA PRO A 15 10.03 16.18 -7.64
C PRO A 15 9.10 17.19 -6.97
N LEU A 16 8.42 16.77 -5.89
CA LEU A 16 7.67 17.68 -5.05
C LEU A 16 8.65 18.52 -4.21
N ASN A 17 8.64 19.84 -4.45
CA ASN A 17 9.52 20.76 -3.73
C ASN A 17 9.17 20.77 -2.25
N GLY A 18 10.17 20.53 -1.39
CA GLY A 18 9.98 20.47 0.06
C GLY A 18 9.22 19.23 0.58
N GLY A 19 8.90 18.27 -0.30
CA GLY A 19 8.23 17.03 0.09
C GLY A 19 6.81 17.24 0.62
N PHE A 20 6.34 16.26 1.40
CA PHE A 20 4.98 16.26 1.93
C PHE A 20 4.75 17.36 3.00
N ASP A 21 5.77 17.65 3.81
CA ASP A 21 5.67 18.68 4.85
C ASP A 21 5.40 20.07 4.25
N ALA A 22 6.08 20.41 3.14
CA ALA A 22 5.82 21.67 2.44
C ALA A 22 4.42 21.71 1.78
N TRP A 23 3.89 20.56 1.34
CA TRP A 23 2.52 20.45 0.83
C TRP A 23 1.49 20.71 1.92
N LEU A 24 1.68 20.12 3.11
CA LEU A 24 0.84 20.37 4.29
C LEU A 24 0.91 21.84 4.73
N ALA A 25 2.11 22.41 4.81
CA ALA A 25 2.30 23.81 5.20
C ALA A 25 1.64 24.78 4.21
N ALA A 26 1.52 24.41 2.94
CA ALA A 26 0.82 25.18 1.92
C ALA A 26 -0.71 25.05 1.98
N GLY A 27 -1.26 24.20 2.86
CA GLY A 27 -2.70 23.99 3.01
C GLY A 27 -3.35 23.30 1.81
N LEU A 28 -2.57 22.55 1.04
CA LEU A 28 -3.08 21.84 -0.13
C LEU A 28 -3.88 20.59 0.28
N PRO A 29 -4.85 20.14 -0.54
CA PRO A 29 -5.69 19.00 -0.20
C PRO A 29 -4.87 17.73 0.04
N ILE A 30 -5.34 16.94 1.01
CA ILE A 30 -4.88 15.58 1.29
C ILE A 30 -6.09 14.66 1.35
N GLU A 31 -5.90 13.40 0.97
CA GLU A 31 -6.92 12.39 1.20
C GLU A 31 -6.75 11.80 2.59
N PRO A 32 -7.84 11.65 3.37
CA PRO A 32 -7.80 10.92 4.61
C PRO A 32 -7.54 9.43 4.32
N LEU A 33 -6.89 8.74 5.25
CA LEU A 33 -6.88 7.29 5.20
C LEU A 33 -8.32 6.82 5.47
N GLU A 34 -8.90 6.09 4.52
CA GLU A 34 -10.11 5.33 4.78
C GLU A 34 -9.76 4.27 5.82
N SER A 35 -10.24 4.43 7.05
CA SER A 35 -10.21 3.34 8.01
C SER A 35 -11.19 2.30 7.50
N GLU A 36 -10.69 1.19 6.99
CA GLU A 36 -11.45 -0.06 7.01
C GLU A 36 -11.94 -0.24 8.46
N ALA A 37 -13.17 -0.74 8.62
CA ALA A 37 -13.84 -0.96 9.90
C ALA A 37 -12.88 -1.50 10.99
N PRO A 38 -13.11 -1.19 12.28
CA PRO A 38 -12.20 -1.58 13.35
C PRO A 38 -11.81 -3.04 13.18
N ALA A 39 -10.50 -3.29 13.09
CA ALA A 39 -9.96 -4.63 13.00
C ALA A 39 -10.53 -5.44 14.17
N GLU A 40 -11.48 -6.33 13.87
CA GLU A 40 -11.83 -7.42 14.77
C GLU A 40 -10.53 -8.07 15.21
N PRO A 41 -10.29 -8.27 16.52
CA PRO A 41 -9.02 -8.76 17.02
C PRO A 41 -8.67 -10.06 16.29
N ILE A 42 -7.49 -10.08 15.69
CA ILE A 42 -6.92 -11.20 14.90
C ILE A 42 -6.59 -12.45 15.75
N ASP A 43 -7.25 -12.65 16.88
CA ASP A 43 -6.95 -13.69 17.86
C ASP A 43 -7.54 -15.07 17.51
N ALA A 44 -8.26 -15.26 16.40
CA ALA A 44 -9.00 -16.52 16.17
C ALA A 44 -8.65 -17.34 14.90
N THR A 45 -7.91 -16.83 13.92
CA THR A 45 -7.88 -17.49 12.58
C THR A 45 -6.55 -18.09 12.13
N LEU A 46 -5.46 -17.97 12.90
CA LEU A 46 -4.17 -18.59 12.54
C LEU A 46 -4.04 -20.09 12.87
N SER A 47 -5.12 -20.79 13.25
CA SER A 47 -5.05 -22.19 13.73
C SER A 47 -6.00 -23.18 13.05
N LYS A 48 -6.43 -22.94 11.81
CA LYS A 48 -7.13 -24.00 11.05
C LYS A 48 -6.60 -24.13 9.64
N SER A 49 -5.48 -24.83 9.52
CA SER A 49 -5.03 -25.40 8.24
C SER A 49 -6.16 -26.30 7.70
N PRO A 50 -6.61 -26.13 6.43
CA PRO A 50 -7.56 -27.05 5.83
C PRO A 50 -6.93 -28.46 5.75
N PRO A 51 -7.66 -29.55 6.05
CA PRO A 51 -7.14 -30.89 5.80
C PRO A 51 -6.91 -31.09 4.30
N ALA A 52 -5.80 -31.72 3.94
CA ALA A 52 -5.44 -32.03 2.56
C ALA A 52 -6.56 -32.87 1.88
N PRO A 53 -6.86 -32.63 0.58
CA PRO A 53 -7.86 -33.42 -0.12
C PRO A 53 -7.39 -34.88 -0.26
N PRO A 54 -8.22 -35.89 0.01
CA PRO A 54 -7.87 -37.25 -0.37
C PRO A 54 -7.83 -37.32 -1.91
N GLY A 55 -6.69 -37.76 -2.44
CA GLY A 55 -6.51 -38.00 -3.86
C GLY A 55 -7.59 -38.94 -4.38
N GLY A 56 -8.23 -38.53 -5.48
CA GLY A 56 -9.17 -39.38 -6.19
C GLY A 56 -8.47 -40.62 -6.73
N SER A 57 -9.16 -41.75 -6.68
CA SER A 57 -8.83 -42.92 -7.48
C SER A 57 -10.13 -43.64 -7.86
N GLY A 58 -10.30 -43.74 -9.18
CA GLY A 58 -10.90 -44.83 -9.97
C GLY A 58 -11.98 -45.67 -9.35
#